data_AF-A0A0B8P0E5-F1
#
_entry.id   AF-A0A0B8P0E5-F1
#
_cell.length_a   1.000
_cell.length_b   1.000
_cell.length_c   1.000
_cell.angle_alpha   90.00
_cell.angle_beta   90.00
_cell.angle_gamma   90.00
#
_symmetry.space_group_name_H-M   'P 1'
#
loop_
_entity.id
_entity.type
_entity.pdbx_description
1 polymer ?
#
loop_
_entity_poly.entity_id
_entity_poly.type
_entity_poly.pdbx_seq_one_letter_code
_entity_poly.pdbx_strand_id
1 'polypeptide(L)' 'MYLPKPLDMAELKQQMSEYEWPLAVTELFVPREELSSEEALHGLRLNFSYSLTNERKNALLHLSKVIAKMSETVR' A
#
# COMPACT_ATOMS: atom_id res chain seq x y z
N MET A 1 2.30 -3.94 -6.40
CA MET A 1 3.19 -2.76 -6.53
C MET A 1 4.24 -2.88 -5.45
N TYR A 2 5.52 -2.82 -5.81
CA TYR A 2 6.63 -2.82 -4.85
C TYR A 2 6.79 -1.44 -4.23
N LEU A 3 7.09 -1.39 -2.94
CA LEU A 3 7.31 -0.16 -2.19
C LEU A 3 8.70 -0.14 -1.54
N PRO A 4 9.25 1.04 -1.21
CA PRO A 4 10.49 1.15 -0.45
C PRO A 4 10.32 0.57 0.96
N LYS A 5 11.25 -0.29 1.40
CA LYS A 5 11.26 -0.90 2.76
C LYS A 5 11.07 0.07 3.93
N PRO A 6 11.59 1.32 3.89
CA PRO A 6 11.42 2.25 5.01
C PRO A 6 9.98 2.73 5.22
N LEU A 7 9.04 2.42 4.32
CA LEU A 7 7.66 2.88 4.41
C LEU A 7 6.86 1.94 5.33
N ASP A 8 6.15 2.49 6.31
CA ASP A 8 5.32 1.70 7.21
C ASP A 8 4.02 1.25 6.50
N MET A 9 3.83 -0.06 6.33
CA MET A 9 2.64 -0.62 5.68
C MET A 9 1.37 -0.51 6.52
N ALA A 10 1.49 -0.54 7.85
CA ALA A 10 0.35 -0.39 8.76
C ALA A 10 -0.17 1.05 8.72
N GLU A 11 0.74 2.03 8.77
CA GLU A 11 0.38 3.45 8.62
C GLU A 11 -0.22 3.74 7.24
N LEU A 12 0.38 3.22 6.16
CA LEU A 12 -0.15 3.38 4.81
C LEU A 12 -1.56 2.81 4.68
N LYS A 13 -1.82 1.63 5.25
CA LYS A 13 -3.14 0.99 5.24
C LYS A 13 -4.16 1.81 6.03
N GLN A 14 -3.77 2.39 7.17
CA GLN A 14 -4.63 3.24 7.97
C GLN A 14 -5.02 4.52 7.20
N GLN A 15 -4.05 5.24 6.63
CA GLN A 15 -4.31 6.46 5.85
C GLN A 15 -5.25 6.19 4.66
N MET A 16 -5.11 5.04 4.01
CA MET A 16 -5.93 4.66 2.86
C MET A 16 -7.33 4.15 3.25
N SER A 17 -7.54 3.72 4.50
CA SER A 17 -8.85 3.28 5.00
C SER A 17 -9.87 4.42 5.08
N GLU A 18 -9.40 5.67 5.26
CA GLU A 18 -10.23 6.88 5.25
C GLU A 18 -10.89 7.16 3.89
N TYR A 19 -10.43 6.48 2.83
CA TYR A 19 -10.89 6.66 1.45
C TYR A 19 -11.73 5.49 0.93
N GLU A 20 -12.21 4.62 1.84
CA GLU A 20 -13.04 3.45 1.54
C GLU A 20 -12.45 2.52 0.46
N TRP A 21 -11.13 2.60 0.23
CA TRP A 21 -10.45 1.73 -0.71
C TRP A 21 -9.69 0.64 0.05
N PRO A 22 -10.15 -0.62 0.02
CA PRO A 22 -9.47 -1.71 0.70
C PRO A 22 -8.15 -2.03 0.00
N LEU A 23 -7.03 -1.70 0.65
CA LEU A 23 -5.70 -2.15 0.25
C LEU A 23 -5.38 -3.50 0.89
N ALA A 24 -4.89 -4.44 0.08
CA ALA A 24 -4.32 -5.68 0.57
C ALA A 24 -2.80 -5.56 0.59
N VAL A 25 -2.20 -5.66 1.78
CA VAL A 25 -0.75 -5.61 1.99
C VAL A 25 -0.14 -7.00 1.84
N THR A 26 1.16 -7.09 1.58
CA THR A 26 1.85 -8.36 1.30
C THR A 26 1.67 -9.43 2.39
N GLU A 27 1.46 -9.03 3.65
CA GLU A 27 1.23 -9.95 4.77
C GLU A 27 0.07 -10.94 4.56
N LEU A 28 -0.86 -10.63 3.65
CA LEU A 28 -1.97 -11.51 3.29
C LEU A 28 -1.62 -12.57 2.24
N PHE A 29 -0.45 -12.47 1.61
CA PHE A 29 -0.06 -13.28 0.44
C PHE A 29 1.28 -14.00 0.61
N VAL A 30 2.06 -13.64 1.64
CA VAL A 30 3.35 -14.27 1.95
C VAL A 30 3.21 -15.10 3.22
N PRO A 31 3.73 -16.34 3.25
CA PRO A 31 3.76 -17.16 4.46
C PRO A 31 4.39 -16.40 5.63
N ARG A 32 3.83 -16.54 6.84
CA ARG A 32 4.33 -15.82 8.03
C ARG A 32 5.82 -16.05 8.30
N GLU A 33 6.30 -17.24 7.98
CA GLU A 33 7.71 -17.66 8.11
C GLU A 33 8.65 -16.84 7.21
N GLU A 34 8.14 -16.29 6.11
CA GLU A 34 8.89 -15.51 5.14
C GLU A 34 8.78 -13.99 5.37
N LEU A 35 7.87 -13.51 6.22
CA LEU A 35 7.64 -12.07 6.45
C LEU A 35 8.79 -11.36 7.17
N SER A 36 9.54 -12.09 8.00
CA SER A 36 10.74 -11.56 8.67
C SER A 36 11.99 -11.60 7.80
N SER A 37 11.91 -12.17 6.60
CA SER A 37 13.04 -12.19 5.67
C SER A 37 13.30 -10.79 5.14
N GLU A 38 14.58 -10.43 4.95
CA GLU A 38 14.91 -9.22 4.18
C GLU A 38 14.41 -9.31 2.73
N GLU A 39 14.13 -10.51 2.23
CA GLU A 39 13.58 -10.75 0.90
C GLU A 39 12.05 -10.71 0.86
N ALA A 40 11.39 -10.54 2.02
CA ALA A 40 9.95 -10.43 2.09
C ALA A 40 9.46 -9.30 1.17
N LEU A 41 8.49 -9.62 0.32
CA LEU A 41 7.93 -8.67 -0.63
C LEU A 41 7.34 -7.47 0.13
N HIS A 42 7.97 -6.30 0.02
CA HIS A 42 7.43 -5.08 0.60
C HIS A 42 6.56 -4.38 -0.44
N GLY A 43 5.24 -4.43 -0.27
CA GLY A 43 4.33 -3.94 -1.30
C GLY A 43 2.86 -4.08 -0.98
N LEU A 44 2.06 -3.69 -1.98
CA LEU A 44 0.62 -3.71 -1.92
C LEU A 44 0.01 -4.29 -3.19
N ARG A 45 -1.14 -4.95 -3.03
CA ARG A 45 -1.99 -5.41 -4.12
C ARG A 45 -3.13 -4.42 -4.30
N LEU A 46 -3.21 -3.87 -5.51
CA LEU A 46 -4.31 -3.03 -5.95
C LEU A 46 -5.31 -3.91 -6.70
N ASN A 47 -6.59 -3.80 -6.33
CA ASN A 47 -7.67 -4.48 -7.04
C ASN A 47 -8.51 -3.44 -7.80
N PHE A 48 -8.63 -3.63 -9.12
CA PHE A 48 -9.40 -2.76 -10.00
C PHE A 48 -10.60 -3.48 -10.64
N SER A 49 -10.87 -4.74 -10.28
CA SER A 49 -11.87 -5.58 -10.94
C SER A 49 -13.31 -5.05 -10.81
N TYR A 50 -13.61 -4.24 -9.78
CA TYR A 50 -14.97 -3.81 -9.47
C TYR A 50 -15.15 -2.29 -9.32
N SER A 51 -14.14 -1.48 -9.64
CA SER A 51 -14.20 -0.01 -9.50
C SER A 51 -14.52 0.70 -10.82
N LEU A 52 -15.20 1.84 -10.77
CA LEU A 52 -15.39 2.73 -11.92
C LEU A 52 -14.09 3.49 -12.24
N THR A 53 -13.92 3.93 -13.49
CA THR A 53 -12.68 4.59 -13.96
C THR A 53 -12.28 5.81 -13.11
N ASN A 54 -13.25 6.63 -12.69
CA ASN A 54 -12.98 7.82 -11.88
C ASN A 54 -12.53 7.49 -10.46
N GLU A 55 -13.12 6.45 -9.86
CA GLU A 55 -12.72 5.97 -8.53
C GLU A 55 -11.26 5.49 -8.58
N ARG A 56 -10.88 4.73 -9.61
CA ARG A 56 -9.50 4.26 -9.81
C ARG A 56 -8.50 5.40 -9.86
N LYS A 57 -8.79 6.42 -10.65
CA LYS A 57 -7.92 7.59 -10.78
C LYS A 57 -7.75 8.31 -9.44
N ASN A 58 -8.85 8.54 -8.73
CA ASN A 58 -8.83 9.27 -7.46
C ASN A 58 -8.03 8.51 -6.39
N ALA A 59 -8.19 7.20 -6.30
CA ALA A 59 -7.45 6.40 -5.34
C ALA A 59 -5.96 6.28 -5.67
N LEU A 60 -5.60 6.17 -6.94
CA LEU A 60 -4.19 6.21 -7.36
C LEU A 60 -3.54 7.57 -7.06
N LEU A 61 -4.26 8.67 -7.30
CA LEU A 61 -3.80 10.02 -6.94
C LEU A 61 -3.68 10.22 -5.43
N HIS A 62 -4.56 9.60 -4.65
CA HIS A 62 -4.49 9.68 -3.20
C HIS A 62 -3.32 8.83 -2.66
N LEU A 63 -3.20 7.59 -3.13
CA LEU A 63 -2.10 6.69 -2.80
C LEU A 63 -0.74 7.33 -3.08
N SER A 64 -0.58 8.00 -4.23
CA SER A 64 0.67 8.68 -4.56
C SER A 64 0.99 9.83 -3.61
N LYS A 65 -0.02 10.60 -3.18
CA LYS A 65 0.15 11.68 -2.20
C LYS A 65 0.54 11.16 -0.82
N VAL A 66 -0.09 10.08 -0.36
CA VAL A 66 0.23 9.46 0.94
C VAL A 66 1.66 8.92 0.92
N ILE A 67 2.03 8.15 -0.11
CA ILE A 67 3.39 7.61 -0.25
C ILE A 67 4.44 8.73 -0.29
N ALA A 68 4.17 9.81 -1.03
CA ALA A 68 5.07 10.96 -1.11
C ALA A 68 5.27 11.62 0.27
N LYS A 69 4.18 11.91 0.98
CA LYS A 69 4.20 12.50 2.33
C LYS A 69 4.96 11.61 3.33
N MET A 70 4.73 10.31 3.30
CA MET A 70 5.45 9.37 4.16
C MET A 70 6.94 9.32 3.83
N SER A 71 7.28 9.37 2.53
CA SER A 71 8.68 9.35 2.08
C SER A 71 9.46 10.61 2.46
N GLU A 72 8.79 11.76 2.60
CA GLU A 72 9.39 13.00 3.13
C GLU A 72 9.67 12.92 4.63
N THR A 73 8.88 12.14 5.37
CA THR A 73 8.96 11.99 6.83
C THR A 73 10.10 11.05 7.27
N VAL A 74 10.63 10.25 6.33
CA VAL A 74 11.70 9.26 6.56
C VAL A 74 13.10 9.81 6.24
N ARG A 75 13.23 11.10 5.89
CA ARG A 75 14.52 11.81 5.66
C ARG A 75 15.07 12.43 6.94
#